data_AF-W1YNK7-F1
#
_entry.id   AF-W1YNK7-F1
#
_cell.length_a   1.000
_cell.length_b   1.000
_cell.length_c   1.000
_cell.angle_alpha   90.00
_cell.angle_beta   90.00
_cell.angle_gamma   90.00
#
_symmetry.space_group_name_H-M   'P 1'
#
loop_
_entity.id
_entity.type
_entity.pdbx_description
1 polymer ?
#
loop_
_entity_poly.entity_id
_entity_poly.type
_entity_poly.pdbx_seq_one_letter_code
_entity_poly.pdbx_strand_id
1 'polypeptide(L)'
;ALVTAMDEARDAVSAALSLRKAEKLRVRQPLRTLTIATSDPAGLAPFRSLIAEEVNVKEVRILDAADAGYHVEQVLTLNPRAFAPEVRKLTSKL
;
A
#
# COMPACT_ATOMS: atom_id res chain seq x y z
N ALA A 1 5.37 13.96 15.22
CA ALA A 1 6.55 13.62 14.41
C ALA A 1 6.70 12.10 14.30
N LEU A 2 7.14 11.38 15.34
CA LEU A 2 7.33 9.92 15.26
C LEU A 2 6.05 9.13 14.95
N VAL A 3 4.92 9.48 15.59
CA VAL A 3 3.63 8.81 15.37
C VAL A 3 3.21 8.91 13.90
N THR A 4 3.31 10.10 13.32
CA THR A 4 3.01 10.35 11.90
C THR A 4 3.87 9.49 10.97
N ALA A 5 5.17 9.40 11.24
CA ALA A 5 6.08 8.59 10.42
C ALA A 5 5.83 7.07 10.59
N MET A 6 5.37 6.64 11.76
CA MET A 6 4.89 5.27 12.01
C MET A 6 3.60 4.94 11.28
N ASP A 7 2.64 5.87 11.29
CA ASP A 7 1.38 5.71 10.56
C ASP A 7 1.66 5.56 9.05
N GLU A 8 2.58 6.36 8.52
CA GLU A 8 2.98 6.27 7.12
C GLU A 8 3.67 4.94 6.78
N ALA A 9 4.57 4.45 7.63
CA ALA A 9 5.18 3.13 7.45
C ALA A 9 4.13 2.01 7.45
N ARG A 10 3.12 2.11 8.33
CA ARG A 10 2.00 1.17 8.39
C ARG A 10 1.16 1.21 7.11
N ASP A 11 0.89 2.41 6.59
CA ASP A 11 0.14 2.60 5.35
C ASP A 11 0.90 2.00 4.15
N ALA A 12 2.21 2.21 4.08
CA ALA A 12 3.05 1.61 3.04
C ALA A 12 3.03 0.07 3.08
N VAL A 13 3.14 -0.53 4.27
CA VAL A 13 3.03 -1.99 4.46
C VAL A 13 1.66 -2.50 4.05
N SER A 14 0.59 -1.83 4.49
CA SER A 14 -0.80 -2.19 4.17
C SER A 14 -1.06 -2.16 2.67
N ALA A 15 -0.57 -1.12 1.98
CA ALA A 15 -0.66 -0.99 0.53
C ALA A 15 0.11 -2.09 -0.18
N ALA A 16 1.35 -2.39 0.25
CA ALA A 16 2.17 -3.43 -0.36
C ALA A 16 1.57 -4.83 -0.20
N LEU A 17 1.03 -5.16 0.98
CA LEU A 17 0.32 -6.43 1.22
C LEU A 17 -0.97 -6.55 0.40
N SER A 18 -1.70 -5.44 0.24
CA SER A 18 -2.89 -5.39 -0.62
C SER A 18 -2.55 -5.62 -2.08
N LEU A 19 -1.45 -5.03 -2.59
CA LEU A 19 -0.95 -5.26 -3.93
C LEU A 19 -0.54 -6.72 -4.13
N ARG A 20 0.21 -7.31 -3.18
CA ARG A 20 0.53 -8.75 -3.21
C ARG A 20 -0.72 -9.62 -3.31
N LYS A 21 -1.76 -9.30 -2.54
CA LYS A 21 -3.03 -10.02 -2.58
C LYS A 21 -3.70 -9.90 -3.94
N ALA A 22 -3.75 -8.71 -4.53
CA ALA A 22 -4.31 -8.47 -5.86
C ALA A 22 -3.59 -9.29 -6.94
N GLU A 23 -2.26 -9.31 -6.88
CA GLU A 23 -1.39 -10.07 -7.80
C GLU A 23 -1.23 -11.55 -7.44
N LYS A 24 -1.95 -12.04 -6.41
CA LYS A 24 -1.91 -13.44 -5.93
C LYS A 24 -0.51 -13.93 -5.54
N LEU A 25 0.37 -13.01 -5.12
CA LEU A 25 1.71 -13.31 -4.65
C LEU A 25 1.68 -13.80 -3.21
N ARG A 26 2.34 -14.94 -2.95
CA ARG A 26 2.39 -15.54 -1.61
C ARG A 26 3.34 -14.72 -0.72
N VAL A 27 2.92 -14.41 0.51
CA VAL A 27 3.76 -13.64 1.46
C VAL A 27 5.13 -14.28 1.70
N ARG A 28 5.20 -15.62 1.72
CA ARG A 28 6.47 -16.34 1.86
C ARG A 28 7.43 -16.23 0.66
N GLN A 29 6.97 -15.75 -0.49
CA GLN A 29 7.83 -15.52 -1.65
C GLN A 29 8.63 -14.23 -1.43
N PRO A 30 9.97 -14.29 -1.32
CA PRO A 30 10.78 -13.08 -1.22
C PRO A 30 10.76 -12.33 -2.55
N LEU A 31 10.38 -11.05 -2.53
CA LEU A 31 10.47 -10.20 -3.72
C LEU A 31 11.79 -9.44 -3.73
N ARG A 32 12.24 -9.06 -4.93
CA ARG A 32 13.53 -8.39 -5.12
C ARG A 32 13.51 -6.97 -4.56
N THR A 33 12.53 -6.17 -4.96
CA THR A 33 12.50 -4.74 -4.64
C THR A 33 11.05 -4.27 -4.44
N LEU A 34 10.83 -3.45 -3.42
CA LEU A 34 9.65 -2.62 -3.23
C LEU A 34 10.05 -1.16 -3.42
N THR A 35 9.31 -0.41 -4.24
CA THR A 35 9.52 1.03 -4.39
C THR A 35 8.36 1.76 -3.73
N ILE A 36 8.67 2.71 -2.86
CA ILE A 36 7.71 3.56 -2.15
C ILE A 36 7.98 5.00 -2.60
N ALA A 37 6.97 5.63 -3.18
CA ALA A 37 6.99 7.04 -3.52
C ALA A 37 6.23 7.80 -2.42
N THR A 38 6.90 8.73 -1.74
CA THR A 38 6.30 9.52 -0.64
C THR A 38 6.73 10.99 -0.74
N SER A 39 5.93 11.88 -0.16
CA SER A 39 6.27 13.29 0.05
C SER A 39 7.31 13.52 1.15
N ASP A 40 7.56 12.55 2.04
CA ASP A 40 8.62 12.63 3.06
C ASP A 40 9.55 11.41 3.06
N PRO A 41 10.48 11.31 2.09
CA PRO A 41 11.44 10.21 2.03
C PRO A 41 12.34 10.10 3.26
N ALA A 42 12.63 11.24 3.91
CA ALA A 42 13.52 11.30 5.06
C ALA A 42 12.85 10.76 6.34
N GLY A 43 11.57 11.06 6.53
CA GLY A 43 10.76 10.54 7.63
C GLY A 43 10.57 9.03 7.56
N LEU A 44 10.46 8.47 6.34
CA LEU A 44 10.24 7.04 6.12
C LEU A 44 11.54 6.21 6.08
N ALA A 45 12.68 6.83 5.77
CA ALA A 45 13.98 6.15 5.65
C ALA A 45 14.39 5.28 6.85
N PRO A 46 14.17 5.69 8.12
CA PRO A 46 14.50 4.86 9.29
C PRO A 46 13.73 3.53 9.35
N PHE A 47 12.59 3.42 8.67
CA PHE A 47 11.71 2.25 8.73
C PHE A 47 11.91 1.26 7.57
N ARG A 48 12.92 1.47 6.72
CA ARG A 48 13.19 0.58 5.57
C ARG A 48 13.32 -0.89 5.94
N SER A 49 14.08 -1.20 7.01
CA SER A 49 14.28 -2.59 7.44
C SER A 49 12.98 -3.21 7.95
N LEU A 50 12.23 -2.47 8.77
CA LEU A 50 10.94 -2.90 9.29
C LEU A 50 9.95 -3.20 8.16
N ILE A 51 9.83 -2.30 7.19
CA ILE A 51 8.97 -2.49 6.01
C ILE A 51 9.43 -3.71 5.19
N ALA A 52 10.74 -3.91 5.04
CA ALA A 52 11.29 -5.03 4.30
C ALA A 52 10.91 -6.39 4.91
N GLU A 53 10.97 -6.48 6.23
CA GLU A 53 10.62 -7.68 7.01
C GLU A 53 9.12 -7.98 6.91
N GLU A 54 8.26 -6.98 7.14
CA GLU A 54 6.80 -7.14 7.11
C GLU A 54 6.28 -7.57 5.72
N VAL A 55 6.91 -7.08 4.65
CA VAL A 55 6.48 -7.36 3.26
C VAL A 55 7.27 -8.52 2.62
N ASN A 56 8.30 -9.06 3.30
CA ASN A 56 9.23 -10.06 2.78
C ASN A 56 9.85 -9.65 1.43
N VAL A 57 10.60 -8.54 1.44
CA VAL A 57 11.34 -8.03 0.27
C VAL A 57 12.82 -7.84 0.59
N LYS A 58 13.69 -7.99 -0.41
CA LYS A 58 15.14 -7.85 -0.22
C LYS A 58 15.60 -6.40 -0.16
N GLU A 59 14.90 -5.50 -0.84
CA GLU A 59 15.28 -4.09 -0.97
C GLU A 59 14.04 -3.20 -0.91
N VAL A 60 14.10 -2.13 -0.11
CA VAL A 60 13.08 -1.07 -0.08
C VAL A 60 13.71 0.22 -0.60
N ARG A 61 13.21 0.71 -1.74
CA ARG A 61 13.59 1.98 -2.36
C ARG A 61 12.55 3.02 -2.05
N ILE A 62 12.92 4.03 -1.27
CA ILE A 62 12.08 5.19 -1.00
C ILE A 62 12.55 6.32 -1.90
N LEU A 63 11.61 6.89 -2.64
CA LEU A 63 11.80 7.98 -3.59
C LEU A 63 10.85 9.13 -3.21
N ASP A 64 11.23 10.35 -3.61
CA ASP A 64 10.29 11.47 -3.60
C ASP A 64 9.18 11.19 -4.62
N ALA A 65 7.93 11.42 -4.22
CA ALA A 65 6.77 11.27 -5.10
C ALA A 65 6.87 12.17 -6.34
N ALA A 66 7.49 13.35 -6.25
CA ALA A 66 7.71 14.24 -7.37
C ALA A 66 8.65 13.64 -8.44
N ASP A 67 9.63 12.84 -8.01
CA ASP A 67 10.65 12.25 -8.88
C ASP A 67 10.29 10.84 -9.37
N ALA A 68 9.23 10.24 -8.82
CA ALA A 68 8.92 8.85 -9.04
C ALA A 68 8.37 8.55 -10.46
N GLY A 69 7.84 9.56 -11.17
CA GLY A 69 7.36 9.41 -12.55
C GLY A 69 6.14 8.50 -12.72
N TYR A 70 5.46 8.15 -11.63
CA TYR A 70 4.25 7.32 -11.63
C TYR A 70 2.98 8.17 -11.57
N HIS A 71 1.92 7.71 -12.26
CA HIS A 71 0.58 8.26 -12.12
C HIS A 71 -0.24 7.40 -11.16
N VAL A 72 -0.91 8.02 -10.19
CA VAL A 72 -1.77 7.32 -9.22
C VAL A 72 -3.21 7.41 -9.69
N GLU A 73 -3.83 6.27 -9.93
CA GLU A 73 -5.27 6.15 -10.19
C GLU A 73 -5.96 5.55 -8.96
N GLN A 74 -6.94 6.25 -8.40
CA GLN A 74 -7.72 5.77 -7.26
C GLN A 74 -9.02 5.12 -7.75
N VAL A 75 -9.05 3.80 -7.78
CA VAL A 75 -10.24 3.02 -8.15
C VAL A 75 -11.00 2.62 -6.90
N LEU A 76 -12.17 3.24 -6.68
CA LEU A 76 -13.07 2.87 -5.58
C LEU A 76 -14.03 1.78 -6.05
N THR A 77 -13.92 0.57 -5.47
CA THR A 77 -14.88 -0.52 -5.72
C THR A 77 -15.81 -0.68 -4.54
N LEU A 78 -17.12 -0.77 -4.81
CA LEU A 78 -18.13 -1.00 -3.77
C LEU A 78 -18.12 -2.46 -3.33
N ASN A 79 -18.35 -2.72 -2.04
CA ASN A 79 -18.66 -4.06 -1.52
C ASN A 79 -20.16 -4.15 -1.21
N PRO A 80 -21.00 -4.68 -2.13
CA PRO A 80 -22.46 -4.72 -1.96
C PRO A 80 -22.93 -5.46 -0.70
N ARG A 81 -22.12 -6.38 -0.16
CA ARG A 81 -22.48 -7.17 1.03
C ARG A 81 -22.38 -6.39 2.33
N ALA A 82 -21.59 -5.31 2.36
CA ALA A 82 -21.44 -4.46 3.53
C ALA A 82 -22.59 -3.44 3.68
N PHE A 83 -23.39 -3.25 2.64
CA PHE A 83 -24.53 -2.33 2.66
C PHE A 83 -25.81 -3.00 3.15
N ALA A 84 -26.72 -2.20 3.72
CA ALA A 84 -28.07 -2.63 4.07
C ALA A 84 -28.83 -3.16 2.83
N PRO A 85 -29.78 -4.09 3.00
CA PRO A 85 -30.50 -4.73 1.88
C PRO A 85 -31.14 -3.74 0.89
N GLU A 86 -31.58 -2.59 1.38
CA GLU A 86 -32.21 -1.52 0.58
C GLU A 86 -31.20 -0.86 -0.37
N VAL A 87 -30.00 -0.54 0.12
CA VAL A 87 -28.92 0.09 -0.65
C VAL A 87 -28.22 -0.91 -1.57
N ARG A 88 -28.20 -2.18 -1.18
CA ARG A 88 -27.61 -3.27 -1.96
C ARG A 88 -28.25 -3.44 -3.35
N LYS A 89 -29.54 -3.12 -3.50
CA LYS A 89 -30.22 -3.17 -4.81
C LYS A 89 -29.78 -2.05 -5.77
N LEU A 90 -29.24 -0.96 -5.22
CA LEU A 90 -28.76 0.19 -6.00
C LEU A 90 -27.30 0.01 -6.45
N THR A 91 -26.51 -0.74 -5.68
CA THR A 91 -25.10 -1.01 -6.01
C THR A 91 -24.89 -2.01 -7.14
N SER A 92 -25.91 -2.79 -7.54
CA SER A 92 -25.82 -3.72 -8.67
C SER A 92 -26.06 -3.08 -10.05
N LYS A 93 -26.37 -1.78 -10.09
CA LYS A 93 -26.67 -1.02 -11.34
C LYS A 93 -25.52 -0.10 -11.78
N LEU A 94 -24.43 -0.06 -11.01
CA LEU A 94 -23.18 0.67 -11.25
C LEU A 94 -22.10 -0.35 -11.64
#